data_AF-A0A7K0LFB5-F1
#
_entry.id   AF-A0A7K0LFB5-F1
#
_cell.length_a   1.000
_cell.length_b   1.000
_cell.length_c   1.000
_cell.angle_alpha   90.00
_cell.angle_beta   90.00
_cell.angle_gamma   90.00
#
_symmetry.space_group_name_H-M   'P 1'
#
loop_
_entity.id
_entity.type
_entity.pdbx_description
1 polymer ?
#
loop_
_entity_poly.entity_id
_entity_poly.type
_entity_poly.pdbx_seq_one_letter_code
_entity_poly.pdbx_strand_id
1 'polypeptide(L)' 'MTLFVNLTLCPFDAKDLNREYSGGSFLVSCRHCGAEWEVHNNLVLRVTDPNWELAEEVAVIVAERIGEQLENNTVRA' A
#
# COMPACT_ATOMS: atom_id res chain seq x y z
N MET A 1 -13.14 1.83 -25.37
CA MET A 1 -12.78 2.74 -24.27
C MET A 1 -11.83 1.96 -23.37
N THR A 2 -10.53 2.19 -23.47
CA THR A 2 -9.53 1.42 -22.70
C THR A 2 -9.28 2.18 -21.41
N LEU A 3 -9.71 1.64 -20.28
CA LEU A 3 -9.41 2.19 -18.96
C LEU A 3 -7.95 1.83 -18.63
N PHE A 4 -7.07 2.83 -18.67
CA PHE A 4 -5.71 2.67 -18.18
C PHE A 4 -5.73 2.77 -16.65
N VAL A 5 -5.49 1.65 -15.97
CA VAL A 5 -5.32 1.63 -14.51
C VAL A 5 -3.87 1.94 -14.21
N ASN A 6 -3.61 3.17 -13.73
CA ASN A 6 -2.28 3.57 -13.29
C ASN A 6 -2.04 3.08 -11.86
N LEU A 7 -1.44 1.90 -11.71
CA LEU A 7 -1.11 1.30 -10.40
C LEU A 7 0.16 1.89 -9.76
N THR A 8 0.39 3.20 -9.86
CA THR A 8 1.42 3.87 -9.04
C THR A 8 0.94 4.08 -7.62
N LEU A 9 -0.35 4.39 -7.47
CA LEU A 9 -1.02 4.51 -6.17
C LEU A 9 -2.11 3.44 -6.04
N CYS A 10 -2.35 3.03 -4.81
CA CYS A 10 -3.41 2.10 -4.47
C CYS A 10 -4.77 2.73 -4.80
N PRO A 11 -5.63 2.06 -5.59
CA PRO A 11 -6.95 2.59 -5.97
C PRO A 11 -7.91 2.80 -4.79
N PHE A 12 -7.60 2.23 -3.63
CA PHE A 12 -8.48 2.17 -2.47
C PHE A 12 -8.18 3.25 -1.43
N ASP A 13 -6.90 3.53 -1.19
CA ASP A 13 -6.44 4.42 -0.11
C ASP A 13 -5.39 5.45 -0.58
N ALA A 14 -5.10 5.48 -1.88
CA ALA A 14 -4.12 6.35 -2.53
C ALA A 14 -2.68 6.24 -1.96
N LYS A 15 -2.33 5.16 -1.26
CA LYS A 15 -0.96 4.91 -0.77
C LYS A 15 -0.05 4.37 -1.87
N ASP A 16 1.25 4.50 -1.65
CA ASP A 16 2.27 3.95 -2.55
C ASP A 16 2.17 2.42 -2.64
N LEU A 17 2.29 1.91 -3.86
CA LEU A 17 2.29 0.48 -4.14
C LEU A 17 3.71 -0.06 -4.21
N ASN A 18 3.92 -1.21 -3.56
CA ASN A 18 5.13 -2.01 -3.72
C ASN A 18 5.02 -2.85 -5.01
N ARG A 19 6.14 -3.05 -5.70
CA ARG A 19 6.19 -3.86 -6.93
C ARG A 19 7.34 -4.84 -6.87
N GLU A 20 7.04 -6.10 -7.14
CA GLU A 20 8.01 -7.18 -7.18
C GLU A 20 7.86 -7.96 -8.49
N TYR A 21 8.97 -8.26 -9.15
CA TYR A 21 8.98 -9.03 -10.39
C TYR A 21 9.08 -10.52 -10.10
N SER A 22 8.14 -11.30 -10.63
CA SER A 22 8.09 -12.76 -10.48
C SER A 22 8.00 -13.43 -11.85
N GLY A 23 9.17 -13.74 -12.44
CA GLY A 23 9.30 -14.72 -13.52
C GLY A 23 8.45 -14.52 -14.78
N GLY A 24 7.90 -13.33 -15.02
CA GLY A 24 7.01 -13.03 -16.15
C GLY A 24 5.86 -12.10 -15.81
N SER A 25 5.59 -11.89 -14.52
CA SER A 25 4.58 -10.95 -14.02
C SER A 25 5.17 -10.00 -12.98
N PHE A 26 4.42 -8.94 -12.68
CA PHE A 26 4.67 -8.11 -11.51
C PHE A 26 3.59 -8.36 -10.47
N LEU A 27 4.00 -8.72 -9.26
CA LEU A 27 3.15 -8.62 -8.09
C LEU A 27 3.18 -7.18 -7.60
N VAL A 28 2.02 -6.54 -7.55
CA VAL A 28 1.82 -5.19 -7.06
C VAL A 28 1.02 -5.28 -5.77
N SER A 29 1.52 -4.73 -4.66
CA SER A 29 0.87 -4.85 -3.35
C SER A 29 0.80 -3.53 -2.60
N CYS A 30 -0.33 -3.29 -1.93
CA CYS A 30 -0.47 -2.19 -0.99
C CYS A 30 -0.16 -2.69 0.42
N ARG A 31 0.88 -2.14 1.05
CA ARG A 31 1.22 -2.51 2.45
C ARG A 31 0.25 -1.93 3.48
N HIS A 32 -0.56 -0.94 3.09
CA HIS A 32 -1.50 -0.30 4.01
C HIS A 32 -2.80 -1.09 4.14
N CYS A 33 -3.48 -1.36 3.02
CA CYS A 33 -4.73 -2.12 3.02
C CYS A 33 -4.57 -3.61 2.67
N GLY A 34 -3.35 -4.08 2.34
CA GLY A 34 -3.09 -5.48 2.01
C GLY A 34 -3.63 -5.94 0.65
N ALA A 35 -4.18 -5.05 -0.18
CA ALA A 35 -4.66 -5.40 -1.52
C ALA A 35 -3.49 -5.76 -2.45
N GLU A 36 -3.73 -6.73 -3.33
CA GLU A 36 -2.72 -7.26 -4.24
C GLU A 36 -3.26 -7.43 -5.66
N TRP A 37 -2.40 -7.18 -6.63
CA TRP A 37 -2.66 -7.34 -8.05
C TRP A 37 -1.49 -8.03 -8.73
N GLU A 38 -1.81 -8.90 -9.68
CA GLU A 38 -0.83 -9.47 -10.59
C GLU A 38 -0.94 -8.79 -11.95
N VAL A 39 0.18 -8.28 -12.47
CA VAL A 39 0.24 -7.53 -13.72
C VAL A 39 1.04 -8.32 -14.75
N HIS A 40 0.38 -8.65 -15.86
CA HIS A 40 0.94 -9.36 -17.01
C HIS A 40 0.74 -8.51 -18.27
N ASN A 41 1.77 -7.80 -18.72
CA ASN A 41 1.67 -6.86 -19.84
C ASN A 41 0.53 -5.84 -19.64
N ASN A 42 -0.55 -5.95 -20.42
CA ASN A 42 -1.73 -5.07 -20.36
C ASN A 42 -2.87 -5.63 -19.50
N LEU A 43 -2.68 -6.80 -18.89
CA LEU A 43 -3.67 -7.44 -18.03
C LEU A 43 -3.32 -7.18 -16.57
N VAL A 44 -4.32 -6.72 -15.81
CA VAL A 44 -4.24 -6.56 -14.36
C VAL A 44 -5.29 -7.47 -13.74
N LEU A 45 -4.85 -8.41 -12.92
CA LEU A 45 -5.70 -9.33 -12.17
C LEU A 45 -5.64 -8.95 -10.70
N ARG A 46 -6.80 -8.83 -10.06
CA ARG A 46 -6.84 -8.66 -8.60
C ARG A 46 -6.65 -10.03 -7.95
N VAL A 47 -5.69 -10.12 -7.04
CA VAL A 47 -5.35 -11.35 -6.31
C VAL A 47 -6.03 -11.32 -4.95
N THR A 48 -5.87 -10.20 -4.24
CA THR A 48 -6.37 -10.02 -2.87
C THR A 48 -7.15 -8.70 -2.78
N ASP A 49 -8.35 -8.75 -2.19
CA ASP A 49 -9.16 -7.56 -1.88
C ASP A 49 -8.57 -6.80 -0.66
N PRO A 50 -8.83 -5.48 -0.54
CA PRO A 50 -8.34 -4.72 0.61
C PRO A 50 -8.96 -5.22 1.92
N ASN A 51 -8.13 -5.29 2.97
CA ASN A 51 -8.52 -5.50 4.34
C ASN A 51 -8.55 -4.16 5.10
N TRP A 52 -9.74 -3.71 5.48
CA TRP A 52 -9.92 -2.43 6.18
C TRP A 52 -9.54 -2.48 7.65
N GLU A 53 -9.66 -3.63 8.29
CA GLU A 53 -9.21 -3.83 9.68
C GLU A 53 -7.69 -3.65 9.74
N LEU A 54 -6.97 -4.22 8.78
CA LEU A 54 -5.53 -4.02 8.64
C LEU A 54 -5.17 -2.55 8.41
N ALA A 55 -5.92 -1.85 7.57
CA ALA A 55 -5.66 -0.43 7.29
C ALA A 55 -5.81 0.44 8.55
N GLU A 56 -6.83 0.18 9.38
CA GLU A 56 -7.04 0.86 10.65
C GLU A 56 -5.92 0.57 11.66
N GLU A 57 -5.52 -0.69 11.81
CA GLU A 57 -4.40 -1.07 12.70
C GLU A 57 -3.10 -0.39 12.32
N VAL A 58 -2.77 -0.35 11.02
CA VAL A 58 -1.56 0.34 10.52
C VAL A 58 -1.61 1.84 10.83
N ALA A 59 -2.79 2.48 10.72
CA ALA A 59 -2.94 3.90 11.03
C ALA A 59 -2.68 4.19 12.52
N VAL A 60 -3.15 3.33 13.42
CA VAL A 60 -2.91 3.45 14.87
C VAL A 60 -1.42 3.34 15.19
N ILE A 61 -0.75 2.28 14.70
CA ILE A 61 0.68 2.05 14.97
C ILE A 61 1.54 3.22 14.46
N VAL A 62 1.22 3.75 13.27
CA VAL A 62 1.94 4.90 12.71
C VAL A 62 1.71 6.16 13.55
N ALA A 63 0.47 6.41 14.01
CA ALA A 63 0.15 7.57 14.84
C ALA A 63 0.88 7.52 16.19
N GLU A 64 0.91 6.36 16.86
CA GLU A 64 1.63 6.16 18.12
C GLU A 64 3.13 6.44 17.94
N ARG A 65 3.74 5.87 16.90
CA ARG A 65 5.17 6.02 16.66
C ARG A 65 5.58 7.45 16.29
N ILE A 66 4.72 8.18 15.57
CA ILE A 66 4.94 9.62 15.30
C ILE A 66 4.84 10.42 16.60
N GLY A 67 3.86 10.12 17.46
CA GLY A 67 3.73 10.76 18.77
C GLY A 67 4.99 10.60 19.62
N GLU A 68 5.49 9.37 19.76
CA GLU A 68 6.72 9.07 20.50
C GLU A 68 7.96 9.80 19.93
N GLN A 69 8.07 9.91 18.60
CA GLN A 69 9.20 10.62 17.98
C GLN A 69 9.13 12.13 18.21
N LEU A 70 7.94 12.72 18.17
CA LEU A 70 7.75 14.14 18.44
C LEU A 70 8.06 14.47 19.90
N GLU A 71 7.59 13.65 20.85
CA GLU A 71 7.89 13.82 22.28
C GLU A 71 9.39 13.71 22.56
N ASN A 72 10.07 12.68 22.02
CA ASN A 72 11.51 12.50 22.20
C ASN A 72 12.35 13.62 21.59
N ASN A 73 11.90 14.24 20.49
CA ASN A 73 12.58 15.39 19.89
C ASN A 73 12.34 16.68 20.68
N THR A 74 11.18 16.82 21.35
CA THR A 74 10.86 17.99 22.18
C THR A 74 11.67 18.00 23.48
N VAL A 75 11.98 16.82 24.04
CA VAL A 75 12.80 16.69 25.26
C VAL A 75 14.30 16.88 24.97
N ARG A 76 14.73 16.74 23.72
CA ARG A 76 16.14 16.88 23.29
C ARG A 76 16.52 18.27 22.74
N ALA A 77 15.56 19.15 22.54
CA ALA A 77 15.75 20.52 22.08
C ALA A 77 15.91 21.50 23.26
#